data_AF-A0A1B9GDH8-F1
#
_entry.id   AF-A0A1B9GDH8-F1
#
_cell.length_a   1.000
_cell.length_b   1.000
_cell.length_c   1.000
_cell.angle_alpha   90.00
_cell.angle_beta   90.00
_cell.angle_gamma   90.00
#
_symmetry.space_group_name_H-M   'P 1'
#
loop_
_entity.id
_entity.type
_entity.pdbx_description
1 polymer ?
#
loop_
_entity_poly.entity_id
_entity_poly.type
_entity_poly.pdbx_seq_one_letter_code
_entity_poly.pdbx_strand_id
1 'polypeptide(L)'
;MLTAITRPRTGPVGSRQLQIAFASTSASATSSNSTASSSTPRRRRAKDDVPTSGVDLVAPPDPQSNIRPVIYASKPSINPSTNSPYSASEFPTGSRDARLENMELEWRLRRERVDLMNHRFWATTNLSFEALKAHRLSLLPPASDPPTAEDERRKEDMLTQFYADWQIANQERQIRWVKEWWREVWDGIKIQGKIYWLRALRTRRN
;
A
#
# COMPACT_ATOMS: atom_id res chain seq x y z
N MET A 1 15.89 -41.67 -51.16
CA MET A 1 14.61 -41.96 -50.47
C MET A 1 14.46 -40.94 -49.35
N LEU A 2 13.55 -39.98 -49.52
CA LEU A 2 13.31 -38.85 -48.60
C LEU A 2 12.15 -39.22 -47.67
N THR A 3 12.42 -39.39 -46.38
CA THR A 3 11.39 -39.58 -45.35
C THR A 3 10.99 -38.23 -44.78
N ALA A 4 9.77 -37.79 -45.11
CA ALA A 4 9.11 -36.62 -44.57
C ALA A 4 8.59 -36.90 -43.16
N ILE A 5 9.01 -36.11 -42.17
CA ILE A 5 8.52 -36.17 -40.80
C ILE A 5 7.39 -35.14 -40.65
N THR A 6 6.17 -35.62 -40.44
CA THR A 6 4.97 -34.81 -40.20
C THR A 6 4.92 -34.38 -38.73
N ARG A 7 4.89 -33.07 -38.47
CA ARG A 7 4.68 -32.51 -37.11
C ARG A 7 3.18 -32.51 -36.75
N PRO A 8 2.77 -32.97 -35.55
CA PRO A 8 1.42 -32.72 -35.06
C PRO A 8 1.28 -31.31 -34.49
N ARG A 9 0.11 -30.74 -34.77
CA ARG A 9 -0.38 -29.39 -34.44
C ARG A 9 -0.99 -29.41 -33.03
N THR A 10 -0.41 -28.69 -32.07
CA THR A 10 -0.95 -28.50 -30.73
C THR A 10 -1.94 -27.32 -30.72
N GLY A 11 -3.16 -27.58 -30.25
CA GLY A 11 -4.20 -26.56 -30.07
C GLY A 11 -4.04 -25.76 -28.77
N PRO A 12 -4.76 -24.64 -28.62
CA PRO A 12 -4.62 -23.74 -27.47
C PRO A 12 -5.30 -24.32 -26.23
N VAL A 13 -4.56 -24.35 -25.12
CA VAL A 13 -5.05 -24.71 -23.78
C VAL A 13 -5.80 -23.52 -23.19
N GLY A 14 -7.07 -23.73 -22.88
CA GLY A 14 -7.95 -22.73 -22.25
C GLY A 14 -7.44 -22.30 -20.87
N SER A 15 -7.35 -20.99 -20.68
CA SER A 15 -6.98 -20.35 -19.42
C SER A 15 -8.16 -20.46 -18.44
N ARG A 16 -8.06 -21.36 -17.46
CA ARG A 16 -8.97 -21.38 -16.31
C ARG A 16 -8.66 -20.18 -15.43
N GLN A 17 -9.51 -19.15 -15.49
CA GLN A 17 -9.58 -18.10 -14.47
C GLN A 17 -10.05 -18.72 -13.14
N LEU A 18 -9.20 -18.66 -12.12
CA LEU A 18 -9.62 -18.86 -10.73
C LEU A 18 -10.20 -17.54 -10.23
N GLN A 19 -11.53 -17.46 -10.14
CA GLN A 19 -12.21 -16.41 -9.40
C GLN A 19 -12.02 -16.68 -7.90
N ILE A 20 -11.32 -15.78 -7.22
CA ILE A 20 -11.25 -15.76 -5.76
C ILE A 20 -12.42 -14.90 -5.27
N ALA A 21 -13.42 -15.57 -4.71
CA ALA A 21 -14.57 -14.93 -4.07
C ALA A 21 -14.14 -14.27 -2.74
N PHE A 22 -14.53 -13.01 -2.54
CA PHE A 22 -14.44 -12.34 -1.24
C PHE A 22 -15.49 -12.95 -0.30
N ALA A 23 -15.05 -13.66 0.73
CA ALA A 23 -15.91 -14.08 1.82
C ALA A 23 -16.20 -12.89 2.74
N SER A 24 -17.48 -12.47 2.77
CA SER A 24 -18.00 -11.53 3.76
C SER A 24 -18.07 -12.22 5.12
N THR A 25 -17.28 -11.76 6.08
CA THR A 25 -17.41 -12.16 7.49
C THR A 25 -18.59 -11.43 8.12
N SER A 26 -19.75 -12.07 8.09
CA SER A 26 -20.88 -11.77 8.98
C SER A 26 -20.51 -12.19 10.40
N ALA A 27 -20.31 -11.21 11.29
CA ALA A 27 -20.13 -11.46 12.72
C ALA A 27 -21.49 -11.78 13.36
N SER A 28 -21.66 -13.03 13.78
CA SER A 28 -22.78 -13.47 14.62
C SER A 28 -22.56 -12.96 16.05
N ALA A 29 -23.48 -12.11 16.52
CA ALA A 29 -23.49 -11.62 17.89
C ALA A 29 -24.04 -12.70 18.84
N THR A 30 -23.20 -13.15 19.78
CA THR A 30 -23.63 -14.01 20.89
C THR A 30 -24.19 -13.14 22.01
N SER A 31 -25.51 -13.17 22.16
CA SER A 31 -26.24 -12.55 23.26
C SER A 31 -25.96 -13.28 24.57
N SER A 32 -25.27 -12.63 25.51
CA SER A 32 -25.26 -13.00 26.92
C SER A 32 -25.92 -11.89 27.72
N ASN A 33 -27.00 -12.28 28.41
CA ASN A 33 -27.90 -11.42 29.16
C ASN A 33 -27.41 -11.39 30.61
N SER A 34 -26.97 -10.24 31.11
CA SER A 34 -26.75 -10.03 32.53
C SER A 34 -27.18 -8.63 32.96
N THR A 35 -27.92 -8.63 34.06
CA THR A 35 -28.77 -7.59 34.60
C THR A 35 -28.01 -6.53 35.41
N ALA A 36 -28.40 -5.27 35.18
CA ALA A 36 -28.46 -4.14 36.12
C ALA A 36 -27.19 -3.67 36.85
N SER A 37 -26.70 -2.48 36.45
CA SER A 37 -26.60 -1.33 37.36
C SER A 37 -26.40 -0.04 36.54
N SER A 38 -27.35 0.88 36.66
CA SER A 38 -27.34 2.19 36.00
C SER A 38 -26.29 3.11 36.63
N SER A 39 -25.10 3.16 36.02
CA SER A 39 -24.17 4.28 36.20
C SER A 39 -23.99 4.96 34.85
N THR A 40 -24.51 6.19 34.72
CA THR A 40 -24.33 7.04 33.55
C THR A 40 -22.86 7.09 33.14
N PRO A 41 -22.47 6.62 31.92
CA PRO A 41 -21.11 6.73 31.49
C PRO A 41 -20.81 8.22 31.26
N ARG A 42 -19.91 8.75 32.09
CA ARG A 42 -19.30 10.07 31.94
C ARG A 42 -18.70 10.14 30.54
N ARG A 43 -19.45 10.76 29.62
CA ARG A 43 -19.07 11.07 28.25
C ARG A 43 -17.68 11.71 28.29
N ARG A 44 -16.63 10.91 28.04
CA ARG A 44 -15.31 11.42 27.71
C ARG A 44 -15.55 12.33 26.52
N ARG A 45 -15.42 13.65 26.73
CA ARG A 45 -15.34 14.63 25.65
C ARG A 45 -14.19 14.15 24.78
N ALA A 46 -14.53 13.52 23.66
CA ALA A 46 -13.58 13.27 22.59
C ALA A 46 -13.00 14.63 22.23
N LYS A 47 -11.69 14.72 22.32
CA LYS A 47 -10.92 15.95 22.06
C LYS A 47 -10.71 16.06 20.55
N ASP A 48 -11.79 15.85 19.78
CA ASP A 48 -11.75 15.62 18.33
C ASP A 48 -11.96 16.89 17.49
N ASP A 49 -12.09 18.05 18.13
CA ASP A 49 -12.24 19.33 17.42
C ASP A 49 -10.89 20.00 17.17
N VAL A 50 -9.91 19.26 16.64
CA VAL A 50 -8.80 19.89 15.89
C VAL A 50 -9.19 19.85 14.43
N PRO A 51 -9.37 21.01 13.75
CA PRO A 51 -9.66 21.02 12.32
C PRO A 51 -8.46 20.45 11.58
N THR A 52 -8.52 19.17 11.24
CA THR A 52 -7.54 18.45 10.40
C THR A 52 -7.75 18.74 8.91
N SER A 53 -8.65 19.67 8.58
CA SER A 53 -8.96 20.06 7.20
C SER A 53 -7.73 20.69 6.55
N GLY A 54 -7.01 19.89 5.76
CA GLY A 54 -5.88 20.32 4.96
C GLY A 54 -4.50 19.82 5.40
N VAL A 55 -4.39 19.01 6.47
CA VAL A 55 -3.10 18.44 6.91
C VAL A 55 -3.10 16.93 6.67
N ASP A 56 -2.12 16.45 5.91
CA ASP A 56 -1.90 15.01 5.70
C ASP A 56 -1.58 14.34 7.05
N LEU A 57 -2.31 13.28 7.39
CA LEU A 57 -2.12 12.53 8.64
C LEU A 57 -1.22 11.32 8.38
N VAL A 58 -0.53 10.85 9.42
CA VAL A 58 0.32 9.66 9.32
C VAL A 58 -0.16 8.64 10.35
N ALA A 59 -0.55 7.46 9.86
CA ALA A 59 -1.03 6.37 10.69
C ALA A 59 0.14 5.63 11.41
N PRO A 60 -0.17 4.78 12.41
CA PRO A 60 0.81 3.89 13.02
C PRO A 60 1.52 3.00 11.97
N PRO A 61 2.71 2.46 12.30
CA PRO A 61 3.43 1.56 11.39
C PRO A 61 2.59 0.32 11.08
N ASP A 62 2.51 -0.04 9.80
CA ASP A 62 1.82 -1.25 9.36
C ASP A 62 2.55 -2.51 9.83
N PRO A 63 1.84 -3.54 10.35
CA PRO A 63 2.46 -4.75 10.90
C PRO A 63 3.18 -5.62 9.86
N GLN A 64 2.90 -5.48 8.58
CA GLN A 64 3.53 -6.27 7.52
C GLN A 64 4.67 -5.49 6.87
N SER A 65 4.41 -4.24 6.47
CA SER A 65 5.38 -3.44 5.71
C SER A 65 6.32 -2.61 6.60
N ASN A 66 6.01 -2.42 7.89
CA ASN A 66 6.69 -1.50 8.81
C ASN A 66 6.73 -0.02 8.37
N ILE A 67 5.95 0.34 7.34
CA ILE A 67 5.87 1.72 6.82
C ILE A 67 4.66 2.39 7.45
N ARG A 68 4.75 3.69 7.67
CA ARG A 68 3.64 4.51 8.18
C ARG A 68 2.79 5.00 7.01
N PRO A 69 1.52 4.56 6.88
CA PRO A 69 0.65 5.03 5.83
C PRO A 69 0.34 6.52 5.99
N VAL A 70 0.37 7.27 4.90
CA VAL A 70 -0.08 8.66 4.87
C VAL A 70 -1.56 8.68 4.50
N ILE A 71 -2.38 9.31 5.35
CA ILE A 71 -3.80 9.56 5.11
C ILE A 71 -3.90 10.99 4.57
N TYR A 72 -4.12 11.08 3.27
CA TYR A 72 -4.23 12.34 2.57
C TYR A 72 -5.55 13.03 2.90
N ALA A 73 -5.48 14.15 3.64
CA ALA A 73 -6.67 14.88 4.10
C ALA A 73 -7.21 15.88 3.06
N SER A 74 -6.48 16.06 1.95
CA SER A 74 -6.84 16.97 0.86
C SER A 74 -8.01 16.45 0.02
N LYS A 75 -9.19 16.35 0.63
CA LYS A 75 -10.45 16.26 -0.11
C LYS A 75 -10.52 17.52 -0.99
N PRO A 76 -10.77 17.40 -2.30
CA PRO A 76 -11.09 18.58 -3.10
C PRO A 76 -12.21 19.33 -2.38
N SER A 77 -12.13 20.66 -2.34
CA SER A 77 -13.20 21.51 -1.83
C SER A 77 -14.43 21.34 -2.71
N ILE A 78 -15.15 20.23 -2.54
CA ILE A 78 -16.48 20.05 -3.09
C ILE A 78 -17.32 20.96 -2.22
N ASN A 79 -17.47 22.22 -2.64
CA ASN A 79 -18.53 23.05 -2.11
C ASN A 79 -19.81 22.32 -2.50
N PRO A 80 -20.54 21.68 -1.57
CA PRO A 80 -21.77 21.02 -1.92
C PRO A 80 -22.73 22.13 -2.32
N SER A 81 -22.90 22.38 -3.61
CA SER A 81 -23.92 23.32 -4.06
C SER A 81 -25.25 22.74 -3.62
N THR A 82 -25.97 23.47 -2.79
CA THR A 82 -27.08 22.96 -1.99
C THR A 82 -28.37 22.67 -2.78
N ASN A 83 -28.33 22.38 -4.09
CA ASN A 83 -29.60 22.14 -4.80
C ASN A 83 -29.58 21.37 -6.14
N SER A 84 -28.51 20.65 -6.51
CA SER A 84 -28.56 19.82 -7.72
C SER A 84 -27.67 18.59 -7.62
N PRO A 85 -28.15 17.39 -8.03
CA PRO A 85 -27.31 16.20 -8.22
C PRO A 85 -26.31 16.34 -9.38
N TYR A 86 -26.40 17.42 -10.16
CA TYR A 86 -25.41 17.83 -11.16
C TYR A 86 -25.15 19.33 -10.98
N SER A 87 -24.11 19.70 -10.26
CA SER A 87 -23.78 21.11 -10.11
C SER A 87 -22.96 21.62 -11.29
N ALA A 88 -23.29 22.81 -11.80
CA ALA A 88 -22.50 23.47 -12.84
C ALA A 88 -21.05 23.76 -12.38
N SER A 89 -20.78 23.77 -11.07
CA SER A 89 -19.43 23.87 -10.51
C SER A 89 -18.59 22.59 -10.63
N GLU A 90 -19.21 21.44 -10.94
CA GLU A 90 -18.49 20.18 -11.16
C GLU A 90 -17.93 20.07 -12.58
N PHE A 91 -18.39 20.90 -13.51
CA PHE A 91 -17.92 20.92 -14.88
C PHE A 91 -16.88 22.02 -15.05
N PRO A 92 -15.61 21.69 -15.35
CA PRO A 92 -14.57 22.70 -15.48
C PRO A 92 -14.90 23.65 -16.65
N THR A 93 -15.29 24.87 -16.34
CA THR A 93 -15.66 25.88 -17.34
C THR A 93 -14.41 26.41 -18.05
N GLY A 94 -13.83 25.63 -18.97
CA GLY A 94 -12.90 26.03 -20.04
C GLY A 94 -11.65 26.88 -19.70
N SER A 95 -11.44 27.25 -18.44
CA SER A 95 -10.44 28.21 -17.98
C SER A 95 -9.10 27.51 -17.76
N ARG A 96 -8.02 28.30 -17.80
CA ARG A 96 -6.69 27.93 -17.35
C ARG A 96 -6.69 27.35 -15.91
N ASP A 97 -7.72 27.66 -15.13
CA ASP A 97 -8.01 27.09 -13.80
C ASP A 97 -8.36 25.59 -13.86
N ALA A 98 -9.18 25.16 -14.83
CA ALA A 98 -9.52 23.74 -15.02
C ALA A 98 -8.28 22.88 -15.28
N ARG A 99 -7.33 23.41 -16.06
CA ARG A 99 -6.06 22.72 -16.35
C ARG A 99 -5.20 22.59 -15.09
N LEU A 100 -5.13 23.64 -14.27
CA LEU A 100 -4.37 23.63 -13.03
C LEU A 100 -5.00 22.67 -12.00
N GLU A 101 -6.32 22.70 -11.84
CA GLU A 101 -7.07 21.78 -10.96
C GLU A 101 -6.89 20.31 -11.37
N ASN A 102 -6.97 20.01 -12.68
CA ASN A 102 -6.73 18.66 -13.19
C ASN A 102 -5.30 18.19 -12.91
N MET A 103 -4.30 19.06 -13.09
CA MET A 103 -2.90 18.72 -12.78
C MET A 103 -2.70 18.50 -11.27
N GLU A 104 -3.34 19.29 -10.42
CA GLU A 104 -3.29 19.14 -8.96
C GLU A 104 -3.99 17.86 -8.49
N LEU A 105 -5.08 17.47 -9.13
CA LEU A 105 -5.72 16.18 -8.90
C LEU A 105 -4.81 15.02 -9.34
N GLU A 106 -4.24 15.08 -10.54
CA GLU A 106 -3.32 14.07 -11.06
C GLU A 106 -2.10 13.89 -10.13
N TRP A 107 -1.49 15.00 -9.70
CA TRP A 107 -0.37 14.97 -8.77
C TRP A 107 -0.73 14.28 -7.44
N ARG A 108 -1.91 14.60 -6.87
CA ARG A 108 -2.38 13.98 -5.61
C ARG A 108 -2.59 12.47 -5.77
N LEU A 109 -3.35 12.06 -6.79
CA LEU A 109 -3.61 10.65 -7.06
C LEU A 109 -2.31 9.87 -7.34
N ARG A 110 -1.35 10.50 -8.02
CA ARG A 110 -0.05 9.88 -8.26
C ARG A 110 0.73 9.68 -6.98
N ARG A 111 0.75 10.67 -6.09
CA ARG A 111 1.42 10.58 -4.78
C ARG A 111 0.85 9.42 -3.96
N GLU A 112 -0.48 9.33 -3.86
CA GLU A 112 -1.19 8.21 -3.22
C GLU A 112 -0.80 6.85 -3.83
N ARG A 113 -0.78 6.77 -5.16
CA ARG A 113 -0.40 5.54 -5.88
C ARG A 113 1.04 5.13 -5.58
N VAL A 114 1.98 6.06 -5.54
CA VAL A 114 3.40 5.78 -5.25
C VAL A 114 3.57 5.22 -3.84
N ASP A 115 2.88 5.80 -2.87
CA ASP A 115 2.93 5.31 -1.49
C ASP A 115 2.32 3.92 -1.35
N LEU A 116 1.17 3.67 -1.98
CA LEU A 116 0.56 2.33 -2.01
C LEU A 116 1.46 1.31 -2.68
N MET A 117 2.12 1.68 -3.77
CA MET A 117 3.07 0.82 -4.47
C MET A 117 4.26 0.47 -3.56
N ASN A 118 4.81 1.47 -2.87
CA ASN A 118 5.91 1.28 -1.92
C ASN A 118 5.51 0.38 -0.74
N HIS A 119 4.35 0.64 -0.14
CA HIS A 119 3.81 -0.19 0.93
C HIS A 119 3.63 -1.65 0.48
N ARG A 120 3.01 -1.90 -0.69
CA ARG A 120 2.80 -3.25 -1.23
C ARG A 120 4.10 -4.00 -1.48
N PHE A 121 5.11 -3.32 -2.02
CA PHE A 121 6.42 -3.92 -2.27
C PHE A 121 7.06 -4.43 -0.97
N TRP A 122 7.08 -3.58 0.06
CA TRP A 122 7.67 -3.94 1.35
C TRP A 122 6.85 -4.95 2.13
N ALA A 123 5.51 -4.85 2.11
CA ALA A 123 4.64 -5.84 2.74
C ALA A 123 4.89 -7.25 2.16
N THR A 124 4.93 -7.35 0.82
CA THR A 124 5.16 -8.63 0.14
C THR A 124 6.56 -9.18 0.42
N THR A 125 7.57 -8.30 0.43
CA THR A 125 8.96 -8.66 0.66
C THR A 125 9.16 -9.15 2.08
N ASN A 126 8.64 -8.44 3.08
CA ASN A 126 8.73 -8.82 4.50
C ASN A 126 7.98 -10.13 4.77
N LEU A 127 6.79 -10.32 4.20
CA LEU A 127 6.04 -11.57 4.33
C LEU A 127 6.85 -12.75 3.77
N SER A 128 7.43 -12.60 2.58
CA SER A 128 8.27 -13.64 1.99
C SER A 128 9.54 -13.91 2.81
N PHE A 129 10.14 -12.86 3.39
CA PHE A 129 11.31 -12.96 4.24
C PHE A 129 11.01 -13.76 5.51
N GLU A 130 9.94 -13.42 6.23
CA GLU A 130 9.56 -14.12 7.47
C GLU A 130 9.15 -15.57 7.19
N ALA A 131 8.44 -15.83 6.08
CA ALA A 131 8.08 -17.19 5.67
C ALA A 131 9.32 -18.06 5.38
N LEU A 132 10.29 -17.53 4.63
CA LEU A 132 11.53 -18.25 4.31
C LEU A 132 12.41 -18.45 5.54
N LYS A 133 12.50 -17.45 6.41
CA LYS A 133 13.22 -17.53 7.68
C LYS A 133 12.63 -18.59 8.59
N ALA A 134 11.31 -18.59 8.76
CA ALA A 134 10.59 -19.60 9.55
C ALA A 134 10.79 -21.00 8.98
N HIS A 135 10.69 -21.15 7.65
CA HIS A 135 10.96 -22.42 6.98
C HIS A 135 12.39 -22.91 7.26
N ARG A 136 13.40 -22.05 7.13
CA ARG A 136 14.80 -22.45 7.36
C ARG A 136 15.08 -22.80 8.82
N LEU A 137 14.46 -22.09 9.77
CA LEU A 137 14.52 -22.43 11.19
C LEU A 137 13.79 -23.74 11.51
N SER A 138 12.72 -24.09 10.78
CA SER A 138 11.99 -25.35 10.99
C SER A 138 12.78 -26.60 10.58
N LEU A 139 13.83 -26.43 9.75
CA LEU A 139 14.74 -27.52 9.35
C LEU A 139 15.80 -27.82 10.42
N LEU A 140 15.97 -26.94 11.40
CA LEU A 140 16.88 -27.20 12.50
C LEU A 140 16.33 -28.33 13.39
N PRO A 141 17.22 -29.15 13.98
CA PRO A 141 16.82 -30.08 15.02
C PRO A 141 16.05 -29.34 16.13
N PRO A 142 15.03 -29.98 16.74
CA PRO A 142 14.32 -29.37 17.87
C PRO A 142 15.32 -29.01 18.97
N ALA A 143 15.24 -27.79 19.47
CA ALA A 143 16.12 -27.32 20.53
C ALA A 143 15.91 -28.15 21.80
N SER A 144 17.01 -28.39 22.53
CA SER A 144 16.94 -28.99 23.86
C SER A 144 16.17 -28.07 24.82
N ASP A 145 15.53 -28.62 25.85
CA ASP A 145 14.91 -27.84 26.92
C ASP A 145 15.64 -28.13 28.26
N PRO A 146 16.44 -27.18 28.80
CA PRO A 146 16.69 -25.83 28.29
C PRO A 146 17.60 -25.80 27.05
N PRO A 147 17.58 -24.71 26.25
CA PRO A 147 18.44 -24.56 25.08
C PRO A 147 19.92 -24.65 25.46
N THR A 148 20.64 -25.55 24.79
CA THR A 148 22.09 -25.67 25.00
C THR A 148 22.80 -24.57 24.19
N ALA A 149 23.96 -24.09 24.65
CA ALA A 149 24.77 -23.11 23.91
C ALA A 149 25.10 -23.56 22.47
N GLU A 150 25.16 -24.87 22.21
CA GLU A 150 25.33 -25.42 20.87
C GLU A 150 24.08 -25.25 19.99
N ASP A 151 22.88 -25.37 20.56
CA ASP A 151 21.62 -25.18 19.84
C ASP A 151 21.47 -23.71 19.42
N GLU A 152 21.88 -22.79 20.30
CA GLU A 152 21.92 -21.36 20.01
C GLU A 152 22.92 -21.03 18.89
N ARG A 153 24.15 -21.56 18.96
CA ARG A 153 25.17 -21.38 17.90
C ARG A 153 24.69 -21.90 16.55
N ARG A 154 24.11 -23.10 16.50
CA ARG A 154 23.58 -23.68 15.25
C ARG A 154 22.47 -22.80 14.65
N LYS A 155 21.62 -22.22 15.50
CA LYS A 155 20.58 -21.28 15.07
C LYS A 155 21.18 -19.98 14.52
N GLU A 156 22.18 -19.42 15.19
CA GLU A 156 22.88 -18.21 14.74
C GLU A 156 23.60 -18.42 13.40
N ASP A 157 24.28 -19.56 13.23
CA ASP A 157 24.96 -19.91 11.98
C ASP A 157 23.96 -20.04 10.82
N MET A 158 22.82 -20.70 11.05
CA MET A 158 21.74 -20.80 10.07
C MET A 158 21.14 -19.45 9.70
N LEU A 159 20.93 -18.56 10.68
CA LEU A 159 20.44 -17.21 10.42
C LEU A 159 21.46 -16.40 9.61
N THR A 160 22.74 -16.49 9.94
CA THR A 160 23.82 -15.79 9.22
C THR A 160 23.85 -16.20 7.75
N GLN A 161 23.81 -17.51 7.48
CA GLN A 161 23.75 -18.04 6.12
C GLN A 161 22.47 -17.61 5.40
N PHE A 162 21.32 -17.67 6.09
CA PHE A 162 20.05 -17.22 5.54
C PHE A 162 20.08 -15.76 5.09
N TYR A 163 20.61 -14.85 5.91
CA TYR A 163 20.69 -13.42 5.56
C TYR A 163 21.57 -13.19 4.34
N ALA A 164 22.72 -13.86 4.27
CA ALA A 164 23.62 -13.78 3.12
C ALA A 164 22.91 -14.25 1.84
N ASP A 165 22.29 -15.42 1.87
CA ASP A 165 21.57 -16.01 0.73
C ASP A 165 20.40 -15.12 0.29
N TRP A 166 19.61 -14.64 1.25
CA TRP A 166 18.44 -13.81 0.97
C TRP A 166 18.84 -12.47 0.33
N GLN A 167 19.92 -11.86 0.82
CA GLN A 167 20.41 -10.60 0.28
C GLN A 167 20.88 -10.78 -1.17
N ILE A 168 21.63 -11.85 -1.47
CA ILE A 168 22.07 -12.16 -2.83
C ILE A 168 20.87 -12.42 -3.75
N ALA A 169 19.92 -13.26 -3.32
CA ALA A 169 18.76 -13.63 -4.13
C ALA A 169 17.81 -12.44 -4.40
N ASN A 170 17.67 -11.51 -3.45
CA ASN A 170 16.72 -10.40 -3.55
C ASN A 170 17.35 -9.10 -4.08
N GLN A 171 18.68 -9.03 -4.22
CA GLN A 171 19.39 -7.83 -4.65
C GLN A 171 18.87 -7.28 -5.98
N GLU A 172 18.74 -8.13 -7.00
CA GLU A 172 18.29 -7.69 -8.32
C GLU A 172 16.85 -7.16 -8.28
N ARG A 173 15.97 -7.81 -7.49
CA ARG A 173 14.59 -7.38 -7.30
C ARG A 173 14.52 -6.01 -6.65
N GLN A 174 15.32 -5.78 -5.62
CA GLN A 174 15.39 -4.48 -4.94
C GLN A 174 15.95 -3.40 -5.86
N ILE A 175 17.00 -3.69 -6.64
CA ILE A 175 17.54 -2.73 -7.62
C ILE A 175 16.49 -2.35 -8.65
N ARG A 176 15.76 -3.34 -9.18
CA ARG A 176 14.69 -3.11 -10.16
C ARG A 176 13.58 -2.25 -9.55
N TRP A 177 13.16 -2.58 -8.34
CA TRP A 177 12.17 -1.83 -7.57
C TRP A 177 12.60 -0.39 -7.34
N VAL A 178 13.82 -0.15 -6.85
CA VAL A 178 14.33 1.20 -6.58
C VAL A 178 14.34 2.06 -7.84
N LYS A 179 14.71 1.49 -9.00
CA LYS A 179 14.67 2.19 -10.29
C LYS A 179 13.24 2.57 -10.70
N GLU A 180 12.28 1.68 -10.50
CA GLU A 180 10.87 1.93 -10.80
C GLU A 180 10.26 2.96 -9.87
N TRP A 181 10.50 2.82 -8.56
CA TRP A 181 10.05 3.77 -7.55
C TRP A 181 10.60 5.17 -7.81
N TRP A 182 11.90 5.31 -8.09
CA TRP A 182 12.49 6.61 -8.42
C TRP A 182 11.91 7.23 -9.69
N ARG A 183 11.60 6.43 -10.72
CA ARG A 183 10.95 6.94 -11.93
C ARG A 183 9.62 7.60 -11.60
N GLU A 184 8.79 6.93 -10.80
CA GLU A 184 7.49 7.46 -10.38
C GLU A 184 7.60 8.71 -9.51
N VAL A 185 8.56 8.72 -8.57
CA VAL A 185 8.87 9.89 -7.73
C VAL A 185 9.28 11.09 -8.60
N TRP A 186 10.19 10.88 -9.56
CA TRP A 186 10.66 11.94 -10.45
C TRP A 186 9.55 12.52 -11.32
N ASP A 187 8.63 11.69 -11.81
CA ASP A 187 7.50 12.20 -12.57
C ASP A 187 6.53 13.01 -11.69
N GLY A 188 6.32 12.59 -10.44
CA GLY A 188 5.59 13.39 -9.45
C GLY A 188 6.21 14.77 -9.22
N ILE A 189 7.54 14.83 -9.05
CA ILE A 189 8.29 16.09 -8.88
C ILE A 189 8.11 17.00 -10.11
N LYS A 190 8.14 16.46 -11.33
CA LYS A 190 7.92 17.25 -12.55
C LYS A 190 6.52 17.86 -12.59
N ILE A 191 5.48 17.10 -12.24
CA ILE A 191 4.10 17.61 -12.20
C ILE A 191 3.98 18.72 -11.15
N GLN A 192 4.53 18.50 -9.95
CA GLN A 192 4.55 19.50 -8.89
C GLN A 192 5.26 20.80 -9.30
N GLY A 193 6.41 20.70 -9.98
CA GLY A 193 7.13 21.85 -10.50
C GLY A 193 6.31 22.65 -11.52
N LYS A 194 5.58 21.96 -12.41
CA LYS A 194 4.67 22.62 -13.36
C LYS A 194 3.52 23.34 -12.65
N ILE A 195 2.91 22.73 -11.62
CA ILE A 195 1.85 23.36 -10.82
C ILE A 195 2.39 24.63 -10.15
N TYR A 196 3.57 24.55 -9.52
CA TYR A 196 4.18 25.70 -8.86
C TYR A 196 4.46 26.85 -9.83
N TRP A 197 4.99 26.53 -11.02
CA TRP A 197 5.23 27.53 -12.06
C TRP A 197 3.94 28.18 -12.57
N LEU A 198 2.90 27.38 -12.82
CA LEU A 198 1.59 27.91 -13.25
C LEU A 198 0.95 28.80 -12.17
N ARG A 199 1.06 28.42 -10.89
CA ARG A 199 0.62 29.26 -9.76
C ARG A 199 1.41 30.58 -9.71
N ALA A 200 2.73 30.54 -9.82
CA ALA A 200 3.57 31.74 -9.80
C ALA A 200 3.25 32.71 -10.94
N LEU A 201 2.97 32.20 -12.15
CA LEU A 201 2.54 33.03 -13.28
C LEU A 201 1.16 33.66 -13.07
N ARG A 202 0.25 32.98 -12.38
CA ARG A 202 -1.07 33.52 -12.03
C ARG A 202 -0.93 34.68 -11.05
N THR A 203 -0.14 34.50 -9.99
CA THR A 203 0.09 35.54 -8.97
C THR A 203 0.75 36.80 -9.53
N ARG A 204 1.57 36.69 -10.57
CA ARG A 204 2.21 37.86 -11.22
C ARG A 204 1.30 38.65 -12.16
N ARG A 205 0.14 38.11 -12.55
CA ARG A 205 -0.75 38.70 -13.56
C ARG A 205 -1.98 39.39 -12.95
N ASN A 206 -2.26 39.13 -11.68
CA ASN A 206 -3.25 39.84 -10.86
C ASN A 206 -2.53 40.88 -10.00
#